data_AF-A0A6J4XSS4-F1
#
_entry.id   AF-A0A6J4XSS4-F1
#
_cell.length_a   1.000
_cell.length_b   1.000
_cell.length_c   1.000
_cell.angle_alpha   90.00
_cell.angle_beta   90.00
_cell.angle_gamma   90.00
#
_symmetry.space_group_name_H-M   'P 1'
#
loop_
_entity.id
_entity.type
_entity.pdbx_description
1 polymer ?
#
loop_
_entity_poly.entity_id
_entity_poly.type
_entity_poly.pdbx_seq_one_letter_code
_entity_poly.pdbx_strand_id
1 'polypeptide(L)' 'MIADPGVLFKCGEPIQREVIGYIDSRENGDLIEYIMEAWTYDSGPARFHIIIFRGNRVYNIESEMK' A
#
# COMPACT_ATOMS: atom_id res chain seq x y z
N MET A 1 -5.90 3.77 -10.35
CA MET A 1 -5.69 2.31 -10.16
C MET A 1 -6.19 1.99 -8.77
N ILE A 2 -6.99 0.94 -8.60
CA ILE A 2 -7.51 0.55 -7.28
C ILE A 2 -6.53 -0.49 -6.74
N ALA A 3 -5.94 -0.26 -5.57
CA ALA A 3 -5.08 -1.26 -4.91
C ALA A 3 -5.88 -2.55 -4.61
N ASP A 4 -5.18 -3.64 -4.26
CA ASP A 4 -5.73 -5.00 -4.15
C ASP A 4 -7.15 -5.03 -3.54
N PRO A 5 -8.20 -5.44 -4.31
CA PRO A 5 -9.57 -5.51 -3.81
C PRO A 5 -9.73 -6.42 -2.60
N GLY A 6 -8.86 -7.41 -2.45
CA GLY A 6 -8.83 -8.32 -1.31
C GLY A 6 -8.42 -7.63 -0.02
N VAL A 7 -7.60 -6.57 -0.08
CA VAL A 7 -7.25 -5.79 1.12
C VAL A 7 -8.45 -4.95 1.55
N LEU A 8 -9.15 -4.28 0.64
CA LEU A 8 -10.39 -3.56 0.98
C LEU A 8 -11.45 -4.49 1.57
N PHE A 9 -11.60 -5.69 1.01
CA PHE A 9 -12.56 -6.67 1.52
C PHE A 9 -12.25 -7.13 2.95
N LYS A 10 -10.96 -7.26 3.31
CA LYS A 10 -10.54 -7.75 4.62
C LYS A 10 -10.38 -6.65 5.67
N CYS A 11 -9.85 -5.50 5.27
CA CYS A 11 -9.45 -4.41 6.16
C CYS A 11 -10.42 -3.23 6.14
N GLY A 12 -11.34 -3.19 5.17
CA GLY A 12 -12.22 -2.05 4.95
C GLY A 12 -11.50 -0.87 4.28
N GLU A 13 -12.12 0.30 4.38
CA GLU A 13 -11.59 1.55 3.85
C GLU A 13 -10.47 2.11 4.77
N PRO A 14 -9.28 2.44 4.24
CA PRO A 14 -8.24 3.09 5.02
C PRO A 14 -8.64 4.53 5.38
N ILE A 15 -8.08 5.05 6.48
CA ILE A 15 -8.31 6.44 6.90
C ILE A 15 -7.54 7.44 6.03
N GLN A 16 -6.48 6.99 5.36
CA GLN A 16 -5.68 7.79 4.44
C GLN A 16 -5.13 6.92 3.32
N ARG A 17 -5.12 7.45 2.10
CA ARG A 17 -4.44 6.88 0.94
C ARG A 17 -3.55 7.94 0.31
N GLU A 18 -2.31 7.58 0.02
CA GLU A 18 -1.33 8.51 -0.53
C GLU A 18 -0.43 7.81 -1.55
N VAL A 19 -0.18 8.47 -2.68
CA VAL A 19 0.87 8.03 -3.61
C VAL A 19 2.20 8.51 -3.04
N ILE A 20 3.03 7.56 -2.60
CA ILE A 20 4.31 7.84 -1.95
C ILE A 20 5.51 7.80 -2.91
N GLY A 21 5.28 7.42 -4.17
CA GLY A 21 6.31 7.47 -5.20
C GLY A 21 6.09 6.49 -6.34
N TYR A 22 7.18 6.17 -7.02
CA TYR A 22 7.24 5.24 -8.14
C TYR A 22 8.47 4.35 -7.97
N ILE A 23 8.38 3.10 -8.42
CA ILE A 23 9.50 2.16 -8.40
C ILE A 23 9.61 1.44 -9.74
N ASP A 24 10.82 1.45 -10.29
CA ASP A 24 11.16 0.68 -11.46
C ASP A 24 11.43 -0.78 -11.10
N SER A 25 10.91 -1.69 -11.89
CA SER A 25 11.20 -3.11 -11.77
C SER A 25 11.43 -3.76 -13.11
N ARG A 26 12.34 -4.71 -13.16
CA ARG A 26 12.59 -5.51 -14.35
C ARG A 26 11.73 -6.76 -14.31
N GLU A 27 10.82 -6.89 -15.27
CA GLU A 27 9.98 -8.06 -15.44
C GLU A 27 10.13 -8.56 -16.87
N ASN A 28 10.50 -9.84 -17.03
CA ASN A 28 10.74 -10.47 -18.34
C ASN A 28 11.73 -9.71 -19.26
N GLY A 29 12.63 -8.91 -18.68
CA GLY A 29 13.62 -8.12 -19.41
C GLY A 29 13.20 -6.67 -19.65
N ASP A 30 11.91 -6.35 -19.50
CA ASP A 30 11.36 -5.01 -19.67
C ASP A 30 11.43 -4.21 -18.36
N LEU A 31 11.67 -2.90 -18.47
CA LEU A 31 11.59 -1.97 -17.36
C LEU A 31 10.13 -1.51 -17.21
N ILE A 32 9.53 -1.79 -16.06
CA ILE A 32 8.16 -1.40 -15.74
C ILE A 32 8.19 -0.49 -14.53
N GLU A 33 7.61 0.70 -14.67
CA GLU A 33 7.40 1.64 -13.57
C GLU A 33 6.08 1.30 -12.86
N TYR A 34 6.15 1.18 -11.54
CA TYR A 34 4.99 0.93 -10.69
C TYR A 34 4.76 2.11 -9.76
N ILE A 35 3.50 2.54 -9.64
CA ILE A 35 3.08 3.48 -8.61
C ILE A 35 3.21 2.81 -7.24
N MET A 36 3.76 3.55 -6.28
CA MET A 36 3.79 3.18 -4.87
C MET A 36 2.69 3.94 -4.13
N GLU A 37 1.80 3.22 -3.47
CA GLU A 37 0.67 3.79 -2.73
C GLU A 37 0.67 3.29 -1.29
N ALA A 38 0.60 4.19 -0.32
CA ALA A 38 0.51 3.87 1.10
C ALA A 38 -0.93 4.03 1.60
N TRP A 39 -1.43 3.01 2.28
CA TRP A 39 -2.75 2.98 2.91
C TRP A 39 -2.60 2.90 4.42
N THR A 40 -3.05 3.94 5.11
CA THR A 40 -2.99 4.02 6.56
C THR A 40 -4.31 3.59 7.18
N TYR A 41 -4.23 2.69 8.14
CA TYR A 41 -5.34 2.19 8.93
C TYR A 41 -5.15 2.54 10.40
N ASP A 42 -6.22 3.05 11.00
CA ASP A 42 -6.29 3.22 12.46
C ASP A 42 -6.69 1.89 13.10
N SER A 43 -5.78 1.28 13.87
CA SER A 43 -6.07 0.04 14.64
C SER A 43 -6.32 0.32 16.11
N GLY A 44 -6.79 1.53 16.42
CA GLY A 44 -7.21 1.95 17.75
C GLY A 44 -6.22 2.94 18.39
N PRO A 45 -6.27 3.12 19.71
CA PRO A 45 -5.70 4.29 20.38
C PRO A 45 -4.17 4.39 20.31
N ALA A 46 -3.46 3.31 19.98
CA ALA A 46 -2.01 3.25 20.13
C ALA A 46 -1.22 3.13 18.82
N ARG A 47 -1.85 2.74 17.70
CA ARG A 47 -1.10 2.28 16.52
C ARG A 47 -1.80 2.57 15.21
N PHE A 48 -0.99 2.94 14.22
CA PHE A 48 -1.32 2.91 12.81
C PHE A 48 -0.70 1.70 12.14
N HIS A 49 -1.42 1.12 11.19
CA HIS A 49 -0.89 0.13 10.25
C HIS A 49 -0.85 0.74 8.87
N ILE A 50 0.31 0.68 8.22
CA ILE A 50 0.51 1.26 6.90
C ILE A 50 0.79 0.11 5.94
N ILE A 51 -0.06 -0.07 4.94
CA ILE A 51 0.14 -1.06 3.88
C ILE A 51 0.66 -0.31 2.66
N ILE A 52 1.85 -0.68 2.21
CA ILE A 52 2.47 -0.10 1.02
C ILE A 52 2.22 -1.05 -0.14
N PHE A 53 1.65 -0.53 -1.20
CA PHE A 53 1.38 -1.23 -2.45
C PHE A 53 2.39 -0.82 -3.50
N ARG A 54 2.80 -1.79 -4.32
CA ARG A 54 3.45 -1.59 -5.60
C ARG A 54 2.46 -1.97 -6.69
N GLY A 55 1.94 -0.98 -7.41
CA GLY A 55 0.81 -1.15 -8.31
C GLY A 55 -0.41 -1.68 -7.55
N ASN A 56 -0.81 -2.93 -7.82
CA ASN A 56 -1.94 -3.59 -7.18
C ASN A 56 -1.53 -4.69 -6.19
N ARG A 57 -0.25 -4.81 -5.83
CA ARG A 57 0.26 -5.85 -4.93
C ARG A 57 0.79 -5.25 -3.65
N VAL A 58 0.56 -5.92 -2.52
CA VAL A 58 1.19 -5.56 -1.25
C VAL A 58 2.70 -5.73 -1.39
N TYR A 59 3.42 -4.65 -1.12
CA TYR A 59 4.88 -4.57 -1.16
C TYR A 59 5.46 -4.62 0.26
N ASN A 60 4.89 -3.84 1.19
CA ASN A 60 5.31 -3.84 2.59
C ASN A 60 4.12 -3.59 3.53
N ILE A 61 4.28 -3.97 4.79
CA ILE A 61 3.35 -3.65 5.88
C ILE A 61 4.15 -3.14 7.06
N GLU A 62 3.83 -1.93 7.49
CA GLU A 62 4.50 -1.23 8.59
C GLU A 62 3.51 -0.97 9.72
N SER A 63 4.04 -0.78 10.92
CA SER A 63 3.26 -0.53 12.13
C SER A 63 3.93 0.57 12.92
N GLU A 64 3.27 1.71 13.03
CA GLU A 64 3.79 2.88 13.71
C GLU A 64 2.98 3.17 14.97
N MET A 65 3.66 3.53 16.05
CA MET A 65 3.01 4.01 17.26
C MET A 65 2.48 5.42 17.01
N LYS A 66 1.27 5.70 17.47
CA LYS A 66 0.67 7.04 17.46
C LYS A 66 1.42 8.00 18.36
#